data_AF-A0A6I2U2S8-F1
#
_entry.id   AF-A0A6I2U2S8-F1
#
_cell.length_a   1.000
_cell.length_b   1.000
_cell.length_c   1.000
_cell.angle_alpha   90.00
_cell.angle_beta   90.00
_cell.angle_gamma   90.00
#
_symmetry.space_group_name_H-M   'P 1'
#
loop_
_entity.id
_entity.type
_entity.pdbx_description
1 polymer ?
#
loop_
_entity_poly.entity_id
_entity_poly.type
_entity_poly.pdbx_seq_one_letter_code
_entity_poly.pdbx_strand_id
1 'polypeptide(L)' 'MEKLTRKDLENIGMGLTETFNLPNAKACDNGKALAYQYQNQLGCKFSIQSDYANSRLTITKKPA' A
#
# COMPACT_ATOMS: atom_id res chain seq x y z
N MET A 1 -16.80 -3.83 -1.81
CA MET A 1 -15.47 -4.48 -1.95
C MET A 1 -14.44 -3.53 -1.40
N GLU A 2 -13.77 -3.94 -0.31
CA GLU A 2 -12.67 -3.16 0.26
C GLU A 2 -11.52 -3.10 -0.74
N LYS A 3 -11.07 -1.90 -1.05
CA LYS A 3 -9.94 -1.64 -1.96
C LYS A 3 -9.02 -0.66 -1.26
N LEU A 4 -7.72 -0.85 -1.42
CA LEU A 4 -6.74 0.17 -1.02
C LEU A 4 -7.00 1.45 -1.82
N THR A 5 -7.13 2.58 -1.14
CA THR A 5 -7.34 3.89 -1.73
C THR A 5 -6.13 4.81 -1.57
N ARG A 6 -6.10 5.91 -2.32
CA ARG A 6 -5.06 6.94 -2.17
C ARG A 6 -5.07 7.58 -0.80
N LYS A 7 -6.27 7.78 -0.23
CA LYS A 7 -6.44 8.34 1.11
C LYS A 7 -5.82 7.43 2.17
N ASP A 8 -5.93 6.11 2.01
CA ASP A 8 -5.27 5.16 2.89
C ASP A 8 -3.75 5.33 2.86
N LEU A 9 -3.16 5.49 1.67
CA LEU A 9 -1.71 5.74 1.50
C LEU A 9 -1.25 7.10 2.05
N GLU A 10 -2.10 8.12 1.96
CA GLU A 10 -1.86 9.45 2.53
C GLU A 10 -1.85 9.40 4.07
N ASN A 11 -2.75 8.62 4.66
CA ASN A 11 -2.90 8.45 6.10
C ASN A 11 -1.73 7.68 6.74
N ILE A 12 -1.01 6.84 5.99
CA ILE A 12 0.21 6.20 6.51
C ILE A 12 1.20 7.31 6.91
N GLY A 13 1.57 7.35 8.18
CA GLY A 13 2.58 8.27 8.69
C GLY A 13 3.97 7.98 8.11
N MET A 14 4.81 9.01 7.96
CA MET A 14 6.18 8.83 7.50
C MET A 14 6.98 7.95 8.48
N GLY A 15 7.66 6.92 7.97
CA GLY A 15 8.36 5.91 8.76
C GLY A 15 7.47 4.81 9.34
N LEU A 16 6.13 4.94 9.24
CA LEU A 16 5.19 3.96 9.79
C LEU A 16 4.86 2.88 8.77
N THR A 17 4.39 1.75 9.31
CA THR A 17 3.96 0.57 8.56
C THR A 17 2.52 0.25 8.88
N GLU A 18 1.70 0.07 7.85
CA GLU A 18 0.31 -0.36 7.97
C GLU A 18 0.07 -1.63 7.18
N THR A 19 -0.85 -2.48 7.66
CA THR A 19 -1.25 -3.72 6.99
C THR A 19 -2.72 -3.67 6.64
N PHE A 20 -3.02 -3.92 5.37
CA PHE A 20 -4.36 -3.92 4.81
C PHE A 20 -4.78 -5.34 4.48
N ASN A 21 -5.95 -5.75 4.98
CA ASN A 21 -6.62 -6.96 4.50
C ASN A 21 -7.39 -6.61 3.24
N LEU A 22 -7.22 -7.40 2.19
CA LEU A 22 -7.79 -7.18 0.87
C LEU A 22 -8.64 -8.38 0.46
N PRO A 23 -9.62 -8.20 -0.43
CA PRO A 23 -10.58 -9.25 -0.77
C PRO A 23 -10.00 -10.41 -1.58
N ASN A 24 -8.85 -10.21 -2.25
CA ASN A 24 -8.16 -11.24 -3.03
C ASN A 24 -6.74 -10.80 -3.42
N ALA A 25 -5.96 -11.75 -3.95
CA ALA A 25 -4.60 -11.49 -4.45
C ALA A 25 -4.55 -10.40 -5.55
N LYS A 26 -5.55 -10.33 -6.44
CA LYS A 26 -5.62 -9.27 -7.47
C LYS A 26 -5.74 -7.87 -6.85
N ALA A 27 -6.42 -7.75 -5.72
CA ALA A 27 -6.50 -6.49 -4.98
C ALA A 27 -5.14 -6.12 -4.37
N CYS A 28 -4.32 -7.09 -3.94
CA CYS A 28 -2.93 -6.83 -3.53
C CYS A 28 -2.10 -6.24 -4.67
N ASP A 29 -2.19 -6.81 -5.88
CA ASP A 29 -1.48 -6.28 -7.06
C ASP A 29 -1.93 -4.87 -7.41
N ASN A 30 -3.23 -4.62 -7.41
CA ASN A 30 -3.79 -3.29 -7.65
C ASN A 30 -3.31 -2.28 -6.60
N GLY A 31 -3.29 -2.68 -5.31
CA GLY A 31 -2.81 -1.84 -4.22
C GLY A 31 -1.32 -1.52 -4.34
N LYS A 32 -0.51 -2.51 -4.71
CA LYS A 32 0.93 -2.35 -4.97
C LYS A 32 1.19 -1.39 -6.13
N ALA A 33 0.48 -1.55 -7.25
CA ALA A 33 0.58 -0.66 -8.40
C ALA A 33 0.18 0.79 -8.02
N LEU A 34 -0.90 0.95 -7.26
CA LEU A 34 -1.35 2.26 -6.78
C LEU A 34 -0.28 2.95 -5.94
N ALA A 35 0.29 2.24 -4.96
CA ALA A 35 1.34 2.80 -4.10
C ALA A 35 2.56 3.26 -4.90
N TYR A 36 3.05 2.46 -5.84
CA TYR A 36 4.20 2.87 -6.68
C TYR A 36 3.89 4.06 -7.60
N GLN A 37 2.68 4.15 -8.15
CA GLN A 37 2.29 5.31 -8.95
C GLN A 37 2.23 6.58 -8.10
N TYR A 38 1.75 6.45 -6.85
CA TYR A 38 1.48 7.59 -5.98
C TYR A 38 2.71 8.06 -5.18
N GLN A 39 3.75 7.23 -5.06
CA GLN A 39 4.96 7.55 -4.30
C GLN A 39 5.65 8.84 -4.81
N ASN A 40 5.65 9.07 -6.12
CA ASN A 40 6.24 10.27 -6.72
C ASN A 40 5.39 11.52 -6.42
N GLN A 41 4.07 11.36 -6.37
CA GLN A 41 3.14 12.47 -6.07
C GLN A 41 3.22 12.89 -4.61
N LEU A 42 3.45 11.94 -3.69
CA LEU A 42 3.63 12.21 -2.27
C LEU A 42 5.08 12.55 -1.87
N GLY A 43 6.02 12.54 -2.83
CA GLY A 43 7.44 12.77 -2.53
C GLY A 43 8.00 11.78 -1.51
N CYS A 44 7.63 10.51 -1.62
CA CYS A 44 8.04 9.45 -0.70
C CYS A 44 8.41 8.15 -1.44
N LYS A 45 8.92 7.16 -0.71
CA LYS A 45 9.04 5.77 -1.18
C LYS A 45 8.10 4.88 -0.40
N PHE A 46 7.43 3.96 -1.07
CA PHE A 46 6.68 2.89 -0.39
C PHE A 46 7.46 1.58 -0.46
N SER A 47 7.65 0.95 0.69
CA SER A 47 8.13 -0.44 0.80
C SER A 47 6.92 -1.33 0.99
N ILE A 48 6.78 -2.36 0.16
CA ILE A 48 5.55 -3.15 0.08
C ILE A 48 5.89 -4.64 0.23
N GLN A 49 5.16 -5.32 1.10
CA GLN A 49 5.19 -6.77 1.25
C GLN A 49 3.78 -7.32 0.99
N SER A 50 3.67 -8.22 0.00
CA SER A 50 2.41 -8.86 -0.37
C SER A 50 2.36 -10.27 0.19
N ASP A 51 1.29 -10.59 0.91
CA ASP A 51 0.93 -11.96 1.29
C ASP A 51 -0.32 -12.36 0.50
N TYR A 52 -0.11 -12.99 -0.64
CA TYR A 52 -1.19 -13.38 -1.54
C TYR A 52 -2.04 -14.53 -1.00
N ALA A 53 -1.48 -15.38 -0.14
CA ALA A 53 -2.21 -16.51 0.45
C ALA A 53 -3.30 -15.99 1.40
N ASN A 54 -2.98 -14.95 2.18
CA ASN A 54 -3.93 -14.32 3.10
C ASN A 54 -4.60 -13.06 2.53
N SER A 55 -4.32 -12.71 1.26
CA SER A 55 -4.77 -11.47 0.62
C SER A 55 -4.47 -10.22 1.47
N ARG A 56 -3.22 -10.11 1.94
CA ARG A 56 -2.75 -8.98 2.75
C ARG A 56 -1.68 -8.18 2.04
N LEU A 57 -1.67 -6.88 2.30
CA LEU A 57 -0.67 -5.95 1.80
C LEU A 57 -0.14 -5.12 2.94
N THR A 58 1.14 -5.24 3.25
CA THR A 58 1.83 -4.43 4.25
C THR A 58 2.64 -3.35 3.54
N ILE A 59 2.42 -2.10 3.92
CA ILE A 59 3.02 -0.92 3.30
C ILE A 59 3.72 -0.09 4.37
N THR A 60 5.00 0.20 4.13
CA THR A 60 5.77 1.17 4.91
C THR A 60 6.00 2.42 4.07
N LYS A 61 5.69 3.60 4.62
CA LYS A 61 6.00 4.88 3.98
C LYS A 61 7.37 5.36 4.43
N LYS A 62 8.26 5.63 3.48
CA LYS A 62 9.65 6.05 3.74
C LYS A 62 9.90 7.43 3.09
N PRO A 63 10.78 8.25 3.66
CA PRO A 63 11.24 9.46 2.99
C PRO A 63 11.87 9.10 1.63
N ALA A 64 11.77 10.03 0.67
CA ALA A 64 12.24 9.86 -0.71
C ALA A 64 13.75 9.62 -0.82
#